data_AF-A0A3D5QBI8-F1
#
_entry.id   AF-A0A3D5QBI8-F1
#
_cell.length_a   1.000
_cell.length_b   1.000
_cell.length_c   1.000
_cell.angle_alpha   90.00
_cell.angle_beta   90.00
_cell.angle_gamma   90.00
#
_symmetry.space_group_name_H-M   'P 1'
#
loop_
_entity.id
_entity.type
_entity.pdbx_description
1 polymer ?
#
loop_
_entity_poly.entity_id
_entity_poly.type
_entity_poly.pdbx_seq_one_letter_code
_entity_poly.pdbx_strand_id
1 'polypeptide(L)' 'RGKPPITVTPEHNLKDVAKIFLENYIHRVPVVDNGKLVGIVSLGDLLKALTENGG' A
#
# COMPACT_ATOMS: atom_id res chain seq x y z
N ARG A 1 -5.05 10.66 -21.46
CA ARG A 1 -4.80 9.23 -21.09
C ARG A 1 -4.11 9.25 -19.73
N GLY A 2 -4.67 8.61 -18.70
CA GLY A 2 -4.13 8.66 -17.33
C GLY A 2 -2.84 7.84 -17.17
N LYS A 3 -1.96 8.23 -16.24
CA LYS A 3 -0.81 7.42 -15.82
C LYS A 3 -1.33 6.14 -15.17
N PRO A 4 -0.72 4.96 -15.43
CA PRO A 4 -1.10 3.74 -14.73
C PRO A 4 -0.97 3.93 -13.21
N PRO A 5 -1.87 3.31 -12.41
CA PRO A 5 -1.78 3.39 -10.96
C PRO A 5 -0.49 2.72 -10.48
N ILE A 6 0.06 3.23 -9.39
CA ILE A 6 1.13 2.55 -8.66
C ILE A 6 0.48 1.41 -7.87
N THR A 7 1.05 0.21 -7.98
CA THR A 7 0.55 -1.01 -7.34
C THR A 7 1.65 -1.63 -6.48
N VAL A 8 1.24 -2.39 -5.47
CA VAL A 8 2.14 -3.20 -4.64
C VAL A 8 1.75 -4.67 -4.73
N THR A 9 2.57 -5.56 -4.17
CA THR A 9 2.30 -7.00 -4.10
C THR A 9 2.18 -7.44 -2.63
N PRO A 10 1.58 -8.61 -2.34
CA PRO A 10 1.46 -9.13 -0.97
C PRO A 10 2.80 -9.34 -0.24
N GLU A 11 3.92 -9.43 -0.96
CA GLU A 11 5.27 -9.60 -0.40
C GLU A 11 5.88 -8.29 0.10
N HIS A 12 5.33 -7.13 -0.28
CA HIS A 12 5.78 -5.84 0.24
C HIS A 12 5.44 -5.73 1.73
N ASN A 13 6.44 -5.38 2.54
CA ASN A 13 6.19 -5.13 3.96
C ASN A 13 5.62 -3.72 4.19
N LEU A 14 5.14 -3.45 5.41
CA LEU A 14 4.55 -2.16 5.77
C LEU A 14 5.48 -0.96 5.55
N LYS A 15 6.80 -1.12 5.74
CA LYS A 15 7.77 -0.03 5.54
C LYS A 15 7.89 0.33 4.06
N ASP A 16 7.87 -0.67 3.17
CA ASP A 16 7.92 -0.45 1.73
C ASP A 16 6.67 0.31 1.24
N VAL A 17 5.49 -0.10 1.71
CA VAL A 17 4.23 0.57 1.37
C VAL A 17 4.21 2.01 1.90
N ALA A 18 4.70 2.23 3.13
CA ALA A 18 4.82 3.58 3.69
C ALA A 18 5.74 4.48 2.84
N LYS A 19 6.87 3.95 2.38
CA LYS A 19 7.81 4.67 1.50
C LYS A 19 7.14 5.06 0.18
N ILE A 20 6.38 4.15 -0.43
CA ILE A 20 5.64 4.43 -1.67
C ILE A 20 4.65 5.58 -1.48
N PHE A 21 3.93 5.62 -0.37
CA PHE A 21 3.01 6.71 -0.05
C PHE A 21 3.72 8.07 0.06
N LEU A 22 4.86 8.11 0.74
CA LEU A 22 5.65 9.34 0.91
C LEU A 22 6.26 9.83 -0.40
N GLU A 23 6.86 8.94 -1.19
CA GLU A 23 7.56 9.30 -2.43
C GLU A 23 6.60 9.73 -3.55
N ASN A 24 5.39 9.17 -3.56
CA ASN A 24 4.42 9.41 -4.63
C ASN A 24 3.27 10.35 -4.21
N TYR A 25 3.26 10.82 -2.96
CA TYR A 25 2.21 11.69 -2.40
C TYR A 25 0.80 11.07 -2.56
N ILE A 26 0.69 9.77 -2.27
CA ILE A 26 -0.58 9.02 -2.34
C ILE A 26 -0.87 8.34 -1.00
N HIS A 27 -2.14 8.07 -0.72
CA HIS A 27 -2.58 7.47 0.54
C HIS A 27 -3.16 6.07 0.41
N ARG A 28 -3.23 5.53 -0.82
CA ARG A 28 -3.81 4.23 -1.14
C ARG A 28 -3.10 3.62 -2.34
N VAL A 29 -2.90 2.31 -2.28
CA VAL A 29 -2.37 1.52 -3.41
C VAL A 29 -3.17 0.23 -3.56
N PRO A 30 -3.48 -0.20 -4.80
CA PRO A 30 -3.99 -1.53 -5.06
C PRO A 30 -2.89 -2.57 -4.81
N VAL A 31 -3.28 -3.69 -4.20
CA VAL A 31 -2.44 -4.89 -4.07
C VAL A 31 -2.76 -5.82 -5.22
N VAL A 32 -1.76 -6.12 -6.04
CA VAL A 32 -1.87 -6.98 -7.21
C VAL A 32 -0.99 -8.21 -7.00
N ASP A 33 -1.56 -9.39 -7.22
CA ASP A 33 -0.83 -10.65 -7.23
C ASP A 33 -1.13 -11.41 -8.53
N ASN A 34 -0.09 -11.92 -9.19
CA ASN A 34 -0.20 -12.65 -10.47
C ASN A 34 -1.09 -11.93 -11.51
N GLY A 35 -0.97 -10.60 -11.59
CA GLY A 35 -1.74 -9.75 -12.52
C GLY A 35 -3.22 -9.53 -12.13
N LYS A 36 -3.65 -10.00 -10.95
CA LYS A 36 -5.01 -9.83 -10.43
C LYS A 36 -5.02 -8.87 -9.26
N LEU A 37 -6.02 -8.00 -9.21
CA LEU A 37 -6.29 -7.17 -8.04
C LEU A 37 -6.80 -8.07 -6.90
N VAL A 38 -6.05 -8.14 -5.81
CA VAL A 38 -6.40 -8.97 -4.65
C VAL A 38 -6.79 -8.16 -3.41
N GLY A 39 -6.51 -6.86 -3.41
CA GLY A 39 -6.89 -5.99 -2.31
C GLY A 39 -6.47 -4.54 -2.49
N ILE A 40 -6.67 -3.74 -1.44
CA ILE A 40 -6.24 -2.34 -1.38
C ILE A 40 -5.65 -2.12 0.01
N VAL A 41 -4.53 -1.41 0.09
CA VAL A 41 -3.96 -0.92 1.35
C VAL A 41 -4.00 0.60 1.34
N SER A 42 -4.40 1.17 2.47
CA SER A 42 -4.46 2.61 2.71
C SER A 42 -3.56 3.02 3.87
N LEU A 43 -3.24 4.31 3.96
CA LEU A 43 -2.50 4.86 5.09
C LEU A 43 -3.21 4.57 6.43
N GLY A 44 -4.55 4.53 6.45
CA GLY A 44 -5.32 4.14 7.62
C GLY A 44 -5.06 2.70 8.06
N ASP A 45 -4.85 1.78 7.11
CA ASP A 45 -4.52 0.39 7.43
C ASP A 45 -3.12 0.27 8.04
N LEU A 46 -2.16 1.08 7.58
CA LEU A 46 -0.84 1.16 8.21
C LEU A 46 -0.93 1.72 9.64
N LEU A 47 -1.68 2.80 9.84
CA LEU A 47 -1.87 3.38 11.18
C LEU A 47 -2.53 2.38 12.12
N LYS A 48 -3.57 1.70 11.65
CA LYS A 48 -4.25 0.64 12.41
C LYS A 48 -3.28 -0.48 12.78
N ALA A 49 -2.47 -0.95 11.83
CA ALA A 49 -1.47 -1.99 12.08
C ALA A 49 -0.41 -1.55 13.11
N LEU A 50 -0.01 -0.27 13.12
CA LEU A 50 0.91 0.26 14.13
C LEU A 50 0.27 0.32 15.52
N THR A 51 -1.00 0.72 15.61
CA THR A 51 -1.70 0.83 16.89
C THR A 51 -2.08 -0.52 17.48
N GLU A 52 -2.43 -1.51 16.65
CA GLU A 52 -2.86 -2.84 17.09
C GLU A 52 -1.69 -3.75 17.47
N ASN A 53 -0.49 -3.50 16.93
CA ASN A 53 0.71 -4.30 17.24
C ASN A 53 1.59 -3.71 18.36
N GLY A 54 1.12 -2.66 19.05
CA GLY A 54 1.87 -1.96 20.09
C GLY A 54 3.01 -1.15 19.50
N GLY A 55 2.72 0.12 19.20
CA GLY A 55 3.72 1.08 18.69
C GLY A 55 4.95 1.23 19.58
#